data_AF-A0A351C5D7-F1
#
_entry.id   AF-A0A351C5D7-F1
#
_cell.length_a   1.000
_cell.length_b   1.000
_cell.length_c   1.000
_cell.angle_alpha   90.00
_cell.angle_beta   90.00
_cell.angle_gamma   90.00
#
_symmetry.space_group_name_H-M   'P 1'
#
loop_
_entity.id
_entity.type
_entity.pdbx_description
1 polymer ?
#
loop_
_entity_poly.entity_id
_entity_poly.type
_entity_poly.pdbx_seq_one_letter_code
_entity_poly.pdbx_strand_id
1 'polypeptide(L)'
;MNAASSLPRLLLIADNFTQPEVARRVILSVRAGVRWVQLRDHLASSDDFDAMSMKLVYELTKIDNKTLISVNSRIKVAQLHDLPFHTGANGPTFFESKLVLGPEAQIGLSTHDGKELANAVREKAAYVTFSPI
;
A
#
# COMPACT_ATOMS: atom_id res chain seq x y z
N MET A 1 -7.43 -23.79 1.94
CA MET A 1 -7.16 -23.86 0.49
C MET A 1 -6.11 -22.81 0.17
N ASN A 2 -4.87 -23.25 -0.03
CA ASN A 2 -3.72 -22.37 -0.30
C ASN A 2 -3.69 -22.01 -1.78
N ALA A 3 -4.21 -20.83 -2.11
CA ALA A 3 -3.65 -20.08 -3.23
C ALA A 3 -2.72 -19.05 -2.59
N ALA A 4 -1.42 -19.25 -2.68
CA ALA A 4 -0.53 -18.10 -2.66
C ALA A 4 -0.95 -17.25 -3.86
N SER A 5 -1.84 -16.28 -3.65
CA SER A 5 -2.23 -15.37 -4.70
C SER A 5 -0.96 -14.63 -5.11
N SER A 6 -0.45 -14.94 -6.30
CA SER A 6 0.68 -14.22 -6.86
C SER A 6 0.33 -12.74 -6.86
N LEU A 7 1.20 -11.91 -6.28
CA LEU A 7 1.03 -10.46 -6.32
C LEU A 7 0.84 -10.01 -7.78
N PRO A 8 0.01 -8.98 -8.03
CA PRO A 8 -0.12 -8.44 -9.37
C PRO A 8 1.24 -7.97 -9.92
N ARG A 9 1.47 -8.19 -11.22
CA ARG A 9 2.76 -7.90 -11.88
C ARG A 9 3.10 -6.41 -12.00
N LEU A 10 2.11 -5.54 -11.81
CA LEU A 10 2.25 -4.09 -11.92
C LEU A 10 1.66 -3.43 -10.66
N LEU A 11 2.54 -2.80 -9.88
CA LEU A 11 2.18 -1.93 -8.77
C LEU A 11 2.18 -0.48 -9.25
N LEU A 12 1.03 0.19 -9.21
CA LEU A 12 0.91 1.63 -9.41
C LEU A 12 1.05 2.35 -8.08
N ILE A 13 2.11 3.14 -7.93
CA ILE A 13 2.26 4.05 -6.78
C ILE A 13 1.45 5.31 -7.08
N ALA A 14 0.36 5.51 -6.35
CA ALA A 14 -0.52 6.65 -6.46
C ALA A 14 0.05 7.85 -5.69
N ASP A 15 1.23 8.32 -6.11
CA ASP A 15 1.93 9.42 -5.45
C ASP A 15 1.16 10.74 -5.60
N ASN A 16 0.95 11.44 -4.48
CA ASN A 16 0.15 12.67 -4.40
C ASN A 16 -1.33 12.49 -4.79
N PHE A 17 -1.92 11.32 -4.50
CA PHE A 17 -3.31 11.03 -4.89
C PHE A 17 -4.36 11.96 -4.27
N THR A 18 -4.01 12.74 -3.24
CA THR A 18 -4.93 13.76 -2.70
C THR A 18 -5.21 14.88 -3.71
N GLN A 19 -4.36 15.03 -4.74
CA GLN A 19 -4.61 15.90 -5.88
C GLN A 19 -5.66 15.28 -6.82
N PRO A 20 -6.77 15.98 -7.15
CA PRO A 20 -7.89 15.40 -7.90
C PRO A 20 -7.52 14.78 -9.26
N GLU A 21 -6.58 15.38 -9.98
CA GLU A 21 -6.12 14.89 -11.27
C GLU A 21 -5.27 13.62 -11.14
N VAL A 22 -4.52 13.47 -10.05
CA VAL A 22 -3.79 12.22 -9.75
C VAL A 22 -4.81 11.12 -9.43
N ALA A 23 -5.77 11.37 -8.54
CA ALA A 23 -6.82 10.40 -8.23
C ALA A 23 -7.57 9.95 -9.50
N ARG A 24 -7.88 10.89 -10.40
CA ARG A 24 -8.51 10.59 -11.70
C ARG A 24 -7.63 9.68 -12.56
N ARG A 25 -6.32 9.90 -12.63
CA ARG A 25 -5.40 9.02 -13.38
C ARG A 25 -5.33 7.61 -12.77
N VAL A 26 -5.34 7.49 -11.45
CA VAL A 26 -5.38 6.20 -10.75
C VAL A 26 -6.65 5.42 -11.11
N ILE A 27 -7.81 6.09 -11.05
CA ILE A 27 -9.11 5.52 -11.45
C ILE A 27 -9.09 5.02 -12.91
N LEU A 28 -8.57 5.85 -13.84
CA LEU A 28 -8.45 5.46 -15.25
C LEU A 28 -7.50 4.26 -15.43
N SER A 29 -6.42 4.19 -14.65
CA SER A 29 -5.45 3.10 -14.71
C SER A 29 -6.05 1.77 -14.26
N VAL A 30 -6.87 1.76 -13.20
CA VAL A 30 -7.59 0.55 -12.76
C VAL A 30 -8.63 0.11 -13.79
N ARG A 31 -9.36 1.05 -14.40
CA ARG A 31 -10.26 0.75 -15.54
C ARG A 31 -9.52 0.14 -16.73
N ALA A 32 -8.27 0.56 -16.96
CA ALA A 32 -7.40 0.03 -18.01
C ALA A 32 -6.73 -1.31 -17.64
N GLY A 33 -6.93 -1.81 -16.41
CA GLY A 33 -6.48 -3.15 -16.01
C GLY A 33 -5.36 -3.19 -14.96
N VAL A 34 -4.95 -2.06 -14.38
CA VAL A 34 -4.06 -2.08 -13.20
C VAL A 34 -4.76 -2.79 -12.04
N ARG A 35 -4.10 -3.80 -11.45
CA ARG A 35 -4.66 -4.64 -10.38
C ARG A 35 -4.01 -4.43 -9.01
N TRP A 36 -3.00 -3.57 -8.91
CA TRP A 36 -2.40 -3.19 -7.62
C TRP A 36 -2.12 -1.70 -7.57
N VAL A 37 -2.71 -1.03 -6.60
CA VAL A 37 -2.50 0.40 -6.32
C VAL A 37 -1.96 0.56 -4.90
N GLN A 38 -0.94 1.38 -4.73
CA GLN A 38 -0.45 1.81 -3.42
C GLN A 38 -0.74 3.29 -3.21
N LEU A 39 -1.57 3.61 -2.22
CA LEU A 39 -1.85 4.99 -1.80
C LEU A 39 -0.61 5.57 -1.10
N ARG A 40 -0.05 6.64 -1.67
CA ARG A 40 1.13 7.30 -1.14
C ARG A 40 1.01 8.81 -1.33
N ASP A 41 1.14 9.56 -0.25
CA ASP A 41 1.14 11.01 -0.30
C ASP A 41 1.80 11.54 0.99
N HIS A 42 3.08 11.90 0.87
CA HIS A 42 3.84 12.41 2.01
C HIS A 42 3.57 13.88 2.30
N LEU A 43 3.02 14.62 1.34
CA LEU A 43 2.77 16.05 1.47
C LEU A 43 1.37 16.33 2.02
N ALA A 44 0.44 15.39 1.87
CA ALA A 44 -0.91 15.50 2.43
C ALA A 44 -0.90 15.60 3.96
N SER A 45 -1.80 16.45 4.46
CA SER A 45 -2.20 16.42 5.87
C SER A 45 -2.84 15.07 6.21
N SER A 46 -2.86 14.70 7.49
CA SER A 46 -3.52 13.46 7.91
C SER A 46 -5.02 13.46 7.58
N ASP A 47 -5.69 14.60 7.72
CA ASP A 47 -7.12 14.73 7.44
C ASP A 47 -7.42 14.60 5.94
N ASP A 48 -6.62 15.25 5.08
CA ASP A 48 -6.77 15.13 3.62
C ASP A 48 -6.46 13.70 3.16
N PHE A 49 -5.40 13.09 3.71
CA PHE A 49 -5.06 11.71 3.39
C PHE A 49 -6.19 10.76 3.76
N ASP A 50 -6.72 10.85 4.99
CA ASP A 50 -7.81 10.00 5.49
C ASP A 50 -9.06 10.18 4.61
N ALA A 51 -9.48 11.43 4.38
CA ALA A 51 -10.69 11.73 3.60
C ALA A 51 -10.59 11.30 2.13
N MET A 52 -9.44 11.54 1.51
CA MET A 52 -9.23 11.17 0.10
C MET A 52 -8.99 9.67 -0.07
N SER A 53 -8.36 9.00 0.91
CA SER A 53 -8.18 7.54 0.88
C SER A 53 -9.53 6.85 0.87
N MET A 54 -10.43 7.23 1.77
CA MET A 54 -11.78 6.67 1.83
C MET A 54 -12.52 6.82 0.49
N LYS A 55 -12.48 8.02 -0.13
CA LYS A 55 -13.10 8.27 -1.44
C LYS A 55 -12.49 7.40 -2.53
N LEU A 56 -11.15 7.36 -2.61
CA LEU A 56 -10.46 6.63 -3.67
C LEU A 56 -10.63 5.12 -3.52
N VAL A 57 -10.49 4.57 -2.31
CA VAL A 57 -10.73 3.14 -2.02
C VAL A 57 -12.13 2.71 -2.46
N TYR A 58 -13.15 3.51 -2.14
CA TYR A 58 -14.52 3.25 -2.55
C TYR A 58 -14.68 3.23 -4.08
N GLU A 59 -14.12 4.21 -4.78
CA GLU A 59 -14.19 4.27 -6.26
C GLU A 59 -13.44 3.12 -6.93
N LEU A 60 -12.25 2.76 -6.44
CA LEU A 60 -11.48 1.64 -6.98
C LEU A 60 -12.19 0.30 -6.76
N THR A 61 -12.79 0.10 -5.59
CA THR A 61 -13.54 -1.13 -5.26
C THR A 61 -14.79 -1.28 -6.14
N LYS A 62 -15.46 -0.17 -6.48
CA LYS A 62 -16.58 -0.16 -7.44
C LYS A 62 -16.20 -0.59 -8.85
N ILE A 63 -14.99 -0.25 -9.28
CA ILE A 63 -14.49 -0.60 -10.62
C ILE A 63 -14.13 -2.08 -10.66
N ASP A 64 -13.36 -2.53 -9.68
CA ASP A 64 -12.93 -3.92 -9.57
C ASP A 64 -12.60 -4.26 -8.12
N ASN A 65 -13.46 -5.07 -7.49
CA ASN A 65 -13.30 -5.51 -6.10
C ASN A 65 -12.13 -6.48 -5.88
N LYS A 66 -11.44 -6.88 -6.96
CA LYS A 66 -10.21 -7.69 -6.90
C LYS A 66 -8.94 -6.83 -6.99
N THR A 67 -9.07 -5.52 -7.15
CA THR A 67 -7.92 -4.60 -7.12
C THR A 67 -7.28 -4.66 -5.74
N LEU A 68 -6.00 -5.04 -5.68
CA LEU A 68 -5.22 -4.96 -4.46
C LEU A 68 -4.93 -3.50 -4.16
N ILE A 69 -5.46 -2.97 -3.05
CA ILE A 69 -5.19 -1.61 -2.61
C ILE A 69 -4.32 -1.69 -1.36
N SER A 70 -3.18 -1.04 -1.37
CA SER A 70 -2.27 -0.96 -0.21
C SER A 70 -2.01 0.49 0.16
N VAL A 71 -1.55 0.75 1.39
CA VAL A 71 -1.30 2.12 1.86
C VAL A 71 0.09 2.27 2.46
N ASN A 72 0.77 3.34 2.09
CA ASN A 72 2.13 3.65 2.52
C ASN A 72 2.13 4.53 3.79
N SER A 73 2.85 4.10 4.82
CA SER A 73 3.14 4.83 6.08
C SER A 73 1.94 5.28 6.96
N ARG A 74 0.72 5.34 6.41
CA ARG A 74 -0.50 5.80 7.11
C ARG A 74 -1.25 4.62 7.74
N ILE A 75 -0.72 4.13 8.86
CA ILE A 75 -1.21 2.90 9.52
C ILE A 75 -2.69 2.98 9.94
N LYS A 76 -3.19 4.16 10.32
CA LYS A 76 -4.60 4.37 10.66
C LYS A 76 -5.53 4.07 9.48
N VAL A 77 -5.15 4.48 8.27
CA VAL A 77 -5.92 4.17 7.04
C VAL A 77 -5.89 2.68 6.75
N ALA A 78 -4.73 2.03 6.92
CA ALA A 78 -4.63 0.58 6.77
C ALA A 78 -5.59 -0.15 7.72
N GLN A 79 -5.60 0.26 8.98
CA GLN A 79 -6.45 -0.34 10.01
C GLN A 79 -7.94 -0.10 9.75
N LEU A 80 -8.35 1.13 9.42
CA LEU A 80 -9.75 1.48 9.21
C LEU A 80 -10.37 0.78 7.99
N HIS A 81 -9.57 0.50 6.97
CA HIS A 81 -10.04 -0.09 5.71
C HIS A 81 -9.62 -1.56 5.53
N ASP A 82 -8.98 -2.18 6.53
CA ASP A 82 -8.41 -3.53 6.47
C ASP A 82 -7.55 -3.75 5.20
N LEU A 83 -6.68 -2.78 4.92
CA LEU A 83 -5.83 -2.77 3.73
C LEU A 83 -4.42 -3.27 4.05
N PRO A 84 -3.76 -3.98 3.12
CA PRO A 84 -2.34 -4.22 3.15
C PRO A 84 -1.54 -2.94 3.38
N PHE A 85 -0.57 -3.03 4.27
CA PHE A 85 0.26 -1.91 4.68
C PHE A 85 1.63 -1.98 4.02
N HIS A 86 2.21 -0.82 3.71
CA HIS A 86 3.59 -0.69 3.27
C HIS A 86 4.32 0.31 4.15
N THR A 87 5.51 -0.05 4.61
CA THR A 87 6.33 0.85 5.43
C THR A 87 7.80 0.83 5.02
N GLY A 88 8.53 1.84 5.50
CA GLY A 88 9.94 2.07 5.24
C GLY A 88 10.45 3.10 6.25
N ALA A 89 11.51 3.83 5.92
CA ALA A 89 12.17 4.77 6.85
C ALA A 89 11.25 5.84 7.46
N ASN A 90 10.19 6.25 6.75
CA ASN A 90 9.26 7.31 7.17
C ASN A 90 7.97 6.78 7.84
N GLY A 91 7.91 5.49 8.15
CA GLY A 91 6.73 4.86 8.76
C GLY A 91 7.09 4.08 10.03
N PRO A 92 6.09 3.49 10.70
CA PRO A 92 6.33 2.59 11.81
C PRO A 92 7.14 1.37 11.35
N THR A 93 7.92 0.78 12.25
CA THR A 93 8.65 -0.47 12.01
C THR A 93 7.69 -1.63 11.72
N PHE A 94 8.21 -2.74 11.18
CA PHE A 94 7.41 -3.95 10.96
C PHE A 94 6.75 -4.45 12.25
N PHE A 95 7.49 -4.45 13.36
CA PHE A 95 7.00 -4.90 14.66
C PHE A 95 5.88 -3.99 15.19
N GLU A 96 6.08 -2.67 15.19
CA GLU A 96 5.05 -1.71 15.60
C GLU A 96 3.79 -1.84 14.71
N SER A 97 4.00 -2.08 13.42
CA SER A 97 2.90 -2.28 12.48
C SER A 97 2.08 -3.53 12.79
N LYS A 98 2.71 -4.66 13.14
CA LYS A 98 2.03 -5.88 13.59
C LYS A 98 1.30 -5.70 14.92
N LEU A 99 1.82 -4.90 15.84
CA LEU A 99 1.13 -4.60 17.10
C LEU A 99 -0.19 -3.86 16.87
N VAL A 100 -0.25 -2.96 15.89
CA VAL A 100 -1.44 -2.15 15.58
C VAL A 100 -2.41 -2.88 14.65
N LEU A 101 -1.91 -3.51 13.59
CA LEU A 101 -2.72 -4.15 12.54
C LEU A 101 -3.02 -5.62 12.82
N GLY A 102 -2.34 -6.23 13.78
CA GLY A 102 -2.49 -7.64 14.13
C GLY A 102 -1.49 -8.57 13.43
N PRO A 103 -1.37 -9.82 13.93
CA PRO A 103 -0.36 -10.79 13.47
C PRO A 103 -0.54 -11.22 12.01
N GLU A 104 -1.76 -11.19 11.47
CA GLU A 104 -2.07 -11.63 10.10
C GLU A 104 -1.97 -10.50 9.06
N ALA A 105 -1.68 -9.26 9.48
CA ALA A 105 -1.63 -8.11 8.58
C ALA A 105 -0.63 -8.31 7.44
N GLN A 106 -1.03 -8.04 6.20
CA GLN A 106 -0.13 -8.07 5.06
C GLN A 106 0.73 -6.81 5.03
N ILE A 107 2.02 -6.95 5.34
CA ILE A 107 2.96 -5.83 5.45
C ILE A 107 4.08 -6.00 4.42
N GLY A 108 4.22 -5.02 3.53
CA GLY A 108 5.37 -4.89 2.64
C GLY A 108 6.40 -3.88 3.15
N LEU A 109 7.66 -4.07 2.77
CA LEU A 109 8.76 -3.22 3.20
C LEU A 109 9.51 -2.59 2.02
N SER A 110 9.90 -1.33 2.17
CA SER A 110 10.94 -0.72 1.33
C SER A 110 12.31 -1.25 1.74
N THR A 111 13.14 -1.59 0.75
CA THR A 111 14.51 -2.08 0.93
C THR A 111 15.44 -1.41 -0.07
N HIS A 112 16.66 -1.12 0.36
CA HIS A 112 17.66 -0.35 -0.39
C HIS A 112 19.01 -1.07 -0.53
N ASP A 113 19.23 -2.14 0.23
CA ASP A 113 20.43 -2.96 0.14
C ASP A 113 20.15 -4.44 0.50
N GLY A 114 21.17 -5.28 0.35
CA GLY A 114 21.08 -6.71 0.64
C GLY A 114 20.85 -7.03 2.13
N LYS A 115 21.27 -6.16 3.05
CA LYS A 115 21.06 -6.34 4.48
C LYS A 115 19.61 -6.07 4.85
N GLU A 116 19.01 -5.00 4.34
CA GLU A 116 17.60 -4.67 4.51
C GLU A 116 16.71 -5.76 3.89
N LEU A 117 17.04 -6.26 2.71
CA LEU A 117 16.35 -7.39 2.10
C LEU A 117 16.41 -8.64 2.98
N ALA A 118 17.59 -8.99 3.50
CA ALA A 118 17.75 -10.12 4.40
C ALA A 118 16.95 -9.95 5.72
N ASN A 119 16.81 -8.73 6.23
CA ASN A 119 15.97 -8.42 7.38
C ASN A 119 14.49 -8.66 7.04
N ALA A 120 14.01 -8.12 5.92
CA ALA A 120 12.63 -8.26 5.48
C ALA A 120 12.20 -9.74 5.32
N VAL A 121 13.11 -10.58 4.81
CA VAL A 121 12.88 -12.04 4.72
C VAL A 121 12.75 -12.68 6.10
N ARG A 122 13.60 -12.30 7.07
CA ARG A 122 13.51 -12.81 8.45
C ARG A 122 12.22 -12.37 9.15
N GLU A 123 11.78 -11.14 8.88
CA GLU A 123 10.50 -10.60 9.37
C GLU A 123 9.29 -11.22 8.66
N LYS A 124 9.50 -12.01 7.59
CA LYS A 124 8.44 -12.58 6.75
C LYS A 124 7.52 -11.51 6.17
N ALA A 125 8.11 -10.41 5.68
CA ALA A 125 7.38 -9.40 4.93
C ALA A 125 6.61 -10.05 3.76
N ALA A 126 5.39 -9.58 3.52
CA ALA A 126 4.52 -10.12 2.47
C ALA A 126 5.09 -9.85 1.07
N TYR A 127 5.81 -8.73 0.93
CA TYR A 127 6.56 -8.36 -0.25
C TYR A 127 7.61 -7.31 0.10
N VAL A 128 8.53 -7.05 -0.82
CA VAL A 128 9.48 -5.94 -0.73
C VAL A 128 9.45 -5.10 -2.00
N THR A 129 9.67 -3.81 -1.86
CA THR A 129 10.11 -2.95 -2.96
C THR A 129 11.61 -2.73 -2.81
N PHE A 130 12.39 -3.03 -3.84
CA PHE A 130 13.83 -2.79 -3.87
C PHE A 130 14.11 -1.59 -4.75
N SER A 131 14.73 -0.54 -4.20
CA SER A 131 14.97 0.72 -4.91
C SER A 131 16.08 1.55 -4.25
N PRO A 132 16.71 2.51 -4.95
CA PRO A 132 16.67 2.66 -6.40
C PRO A 132 17.36 1.46 -7.09
N ILE A 133 16.95 1.19 -8.34
CA ILE A 133 17.62 0.23 -9.24
C ILE A 133 18.55 1.00 -10.16
#